data_AF-B3DFF5-F1
#
_entry.id   AF-B3DFF5-F1
#
_cell.length_a   1.000
_cell.length_b   1.000
_cell.length_c   1.000
_cell.angle_alpha   90.00
_cell.angle_beta   90.00
_cell.angle_gamma   90.00
#
_symmetry.space_group_name_H-M   'P 1'
#
loop_
_entity.id
_entity.type
_entity.pdbx_description
1 polymer ?
#
loop_
_entity_poly.entity_id
_entity_poly.type
_entity_poly.pdbx_seq_one_letter_code
_entity_poly.pdbx_strand_id
1 'polypeptide(L)'
;MVSTLLPLGVYLLYTLTRHSTGLSDSEKLGPFECGFDPLSMMRSPFSSRFFLLTVLFLIFDVEAALLFPMLSLSSVGMSLSAIWGVAIFVLLLLVGLYCEWYEGALDWVNS
;
A
#
# COMPACT_ATOMS: atom_id res chain seq x y z
N MET A 1 3.89 -19.39 -15.44
CA MET A 1 2.87 -20.32 -15.96
C MET A 1 2.31 -21.21 -14.86
N VAL A 2 3.13 -21.92 -14.07
CA VAL A 2 2.64 -22.71 -12.92
C VAL A 2 1.96 -21.84 -11.84
N SER A 3 2.49 -20.64 -11.57
CA SER A 3 1.95 -19.71 -10.57
C SER A 3 0.52 -19.23 -10.84
N THR A 4 0.09 -19.15 -12.11
CA THR A 4 -1.26 -18.73 -12.49
C THR A 4 -2.23 -19.91 -12.62
N LEU A 5 -1.72 -21.12 -12.86
CA LEU A 5 -2.54 -22.33 -13.01
C LEU A 5 -3.16 -22.79 -11.70
N LEU A 6 -2.43 -22.65 -10.58
CA LEU A 6 -2.92 -23.01 -9.25
C LEU A 6 -4.18 -22.22 -8.82
N PRO A 7 -4.22 -20.87 -8.84
CA PRO A 7 -5.41 -20.13 -8.44
C PRO A 7 -6.60 -20.37 -9.38
N LEU A 8 -6.35 -20.51 -10.69
CA LEU A 8 -7.39 -20.86 -11.65
C LEU A 8 -7.98 -22.26 -11.39
N GLY A 9 -7.14 -23.23 -11.08
CA GLY A 9 -7.57 -24.60 -10.72
C GLY A 9 -8.43 -24.62 -9.46
N VAL A 10 -8.04 -23.87 -8.42
CA VAL A 10 -8.82 -23.73 -7.18
C VAL A 10 -10.16 -23.06 -7.44
N TYR A 11 -10.18 -21.98 -8.25
CA TYR A 11 -11.42 -21.31 -8.63
C TYR A 11 -12.36 -22.24 -9.41
N LEU A 12 -11.83 -23.01 -10.36
CA LEU A 12 -12.60 -24.00 -11.11
C LEU A 12 -13.20 -25.06 -10.19
N LEU A 13 -12.40 -25.64 -9.30
CA LEU A 13 -12.86 -26.65 -8.35
C LEU A 13 -13.95 -26.11 -7.40
N TYR A 14 -13.82 -24.85 -6.96
CA TYR A 14 -14.88 -24.16 -6.21
C TYR A 14 -16.18 -24.06 -7.00
N THR A 15 -16.15 -23.64 -8.27
CA THR A 15 -17.37 -23.56 -9.09
C THR A 15 -18.03 -24.90 -9.34
N LEU A 16 -17.24 -25.98 -9.49
CA LEU A 16 -17.74 -27.34 -9.72
C LEU A 16 -18.36 -27.97 -8.46
N THR A 17 -17.84 -27.64 -7.28
CA THR A 17 -18.31 -28.20 -5.99
C THR A 17 -19.36 -27.32 -5.31
N ARG A 18 -19.54 -26.07 -5.76
CA ARG A 18 -20.52 -25.14 -5.20
C ARG A 18 -21.94 -25.69 -5.36
N HIS A 19 -22.57 -25.97 -4.23
CA HIS A 19 -23.98 -26.32 -4.18
C HIS A 19 -24.84 -25.05 -4.40
N SER A 20 -25.55 -24.98 -5.52
CA SER A 20 -26.47 -23.89 -5.84
C SER A 20 -27.86 -24.18 -5.27
N THR A 21 -28.16 -23.64 -4.10
CA THR A 21 -29.54 -23.56 -3.62
C THR A 21 -30.24 -22.48 -4.45
N GLY A 22 -31.23 -22.87 -5.26
CA GLY A 22 -31.85 -22.02 -6.31
C GLY A 22 -32.67 -20.81 -5.83
N LEU A 23 -32.52 -20.42 -4.57
CA LEU A 23 -33.11 -19.22 -4.01
C LEU A 23 -31.96 -18.22 -3.81
N SER A 24 -31.94 -17.21 -4.67
CA SER A 24 -31.11 -16.02 -4.48
C SER A 24 -31.65 -15.26 -3.26
N ASP A 25 -31.29 -15.74 -2.06
CA ASP A 25 -31.65 -15.08 -0.82
C ASP A 25 -31.00 -13.68 -0.85
N SER A 26 -31.83 -12.65 -1.00
CA SER A 26 -31.39 -11.23 -1.03
C SER A 26 -30.49 -10.91 0.17
N GLU A 27 -30.80 -11.51 1.31
CA GLU A 27 -30.03 -11.40 2.57
C GLU A 27 -28.61 -11.98 2.46
N LYS A 28 -28.39 -13.05 1.68
CA LYS A 28 -27.04 -13.61 1.44
C LYS A 28 -26.20 -12.76 0.49
N LEU A 29 -26.86 -11.96 -0.34
CA LEU A 29 -26.23 -11.06 -1.31
C LEU A 29 -26.03 -9.64 -0.74
N GLY A 30 -26.60 -9.36 0.44
CA GLY A 30 -26.45 -8.08 1.15
C GLY A 30 -25.13 -7.95 1.89
N PRO A 31 -24.73 -6.72 2.25
CA PRO A 31 -23.56 -6.48 3.07
C PRO A 31 -23.78 -6.95 4.51
N PHE A 32 -22.75 -7.52 5.11
CA PHE A 32 -22.79 -7.93 6.51
C PHE A 32 -22.48 -6.75 7.44
N GLU A 33 -23.49 -6.22 8.13
CA GLU A 33 -23.34 -5.22 9.20
C GLU A 33 -23.92 -5.77 10.51
N CYS A 34 -23.41 -6.93 10.95
CA CYS A 34 -23.87 -7.64 12.16
C CYS A 34 -25.37 -8.00 12.16
N GLY A 35 -25.97 -8.18 10.98
CA GLY A 35 -27.40 -8.47 10.82
C GLY A 35 -28.31 -7.24 10.74
N PHE A 36 -27.74 -6.05 10.63
CA PHE A 36 -28.47 -4.80 10.41
C PHE A 36 -28.32 -4.31 8.97
N ASP A 37 -29.28 -3.49 8.54
CA ASP A 37 -29.17 -2.73 7.30
C ASP A 37 -28.04 -1.70 7.42
N PRO A 38 -27.26 -1.48 6.35
CA PRO A 38 -26.11 -0.61 6.43
C PRO A 38 -26.51 0.83 6.76
N LEU A 39 -25.95 1.39 7.84
CA LEU A 39 -26.28 2.73 8.32
C LEU A 39 -25.73 3.84 7.41
N SER A 40 -24.69 3.52 6.64
CA SER A 40 -24.05 4.45 5.73
C SER A 40 -23.62 3.75 4.45
N MET A 41 -23.47 4.53 3.38
CA MET A 41 -22.86 4.02 2.16
C MET A 41 -21.39 3.67 2.44
N MET A 42 -20.92 2.51 1.98
CA MET A 42 -19.52 2.03 2.15
C MET A 42 -18.43 3.01 1.65
N ARG A 43 -18.82 4.11 0.97
CA ARG A 43 -17.92 5.10 0.38
C ARG A 43 -17.89 6.41 1.15
N SER A 44 -18.11 6.38 2.47
CA SER A 44 -17.83 7.54 3.31
C SER A 44 -16.35 7.90 3.22
N PRO A 45 -15.98 9.20 3.17
CA PRO A 45 -14.59 9.60 3.15
C PRO A 45 -13.89 9.05 4.40
N PHE A 46 -12.88 8.22 4.15
CA PHE A 46 -12.00 7.67 5.17
C PHE A 46 -11.07 8.76 5.71
N SER A 47 -10.38 8.50 6.83
CA SER A 47 -9.62 9.55 7.51
C SER A 47 -8.50 10.13 6.62
N SER A 48 -8.33 11.45 6.69
CA SER A 48 -7.32 12.20 5.91
C SER A 48 -5.89 11.78 6.22
N ARG A 49 -5.64 11.14 7.37
CA ARG A 49 -4.32 10.66 7.78
C ARG A 49 -3.83 9.51 6.90
N PHE A 50 -4.71 8.59 6.52
CA PHE A 50 -4.33 7.51 5.60
C PHE A 50 -4.01 8.03 4.20
N PHE A 51 -4.67 9.11 3.78
CA PHE A 51 -4.34 9.78 2.54
C PHE A 51 -2.93 10.37 2.59
N LEU A 52 -2.58 11.08 3.67
CA LEU A 52 -1.22 11.63 3.87
C LEU A 52 -0.15 10.53 3.88
N LEU A 53 -0.39 9.43 4.59
CA LEU A 53 0.51 8.26 4.58
C LEU A 53 0.71 7.69 3.16
N THR A 54 -0.35 7.65 2.35
CA THR A 54 -0.27 7.14 0.96
C THR A 54 0.58 8.05 0.09
N VAL A 55 0.42 9.37 0.21
CA VAL A 55 1.21 10.35 -0.54
C VAL A 55 2.67 10.32 -0.10
N LEU A 56 2.93 10.27 1.22
CA LEU A 56 4.28 10.17 1.77
C LEU A 56 4.99 8.89 1.28
N PHE A 57 4.29 7.75 1.33
CA PHE A 57 4.81 6.48 0.82
C PHE A 57 5.17 6.57 -0.68
N LEU A 58 4.32 7.20 -1.49
CA LEU A 58 4.56 7.35 -2.92
C LEU A 58 5.80 8.20 -3.21
N ILE A 59 6.00 9.29 -2.48
CA ILE A 59 7.20 10.14 -2.62
C ILE A 59 8.45 9.35 -2.24
N PHE A 60 8.43 8.68 -1.07
CA PHE A 60 9.57 7.91 -0.58
C PHE A 60 9.92 6.72 -1.48
N ASP A 61 8.92 6.06 -2.09
CA ASP A 61 9.15 4.95 -3.04
C ASP A 61 9.88 5.44 -4.31
N VAL A 62 9.49 6.61 -4.84
CA VAL A 62 10.19 7.24 -5.97
C VAL A 62 11.63 7.61 -5.61
N GLU A 63 11.85 8.14 -4.41
CA GLU A 63 13.18 8.50 -3.92
C GLU A 63 14.07 7.27 -3.69
N ALA A 64 13.51 6.17 -3.18
CA ALA A 64 14.21 4.90 -3.04
C ALA A 64 14.57 4.29 -4.40
N ALA A 65 13.69 4.41 -5.41
CA ALA A 65 13.98 3.98 -6.77
C ALA A 65 15.17 4.76 -7.38
N LEU A 66 15.34 6.04 -7.03
CA LEU A 66 16.50 6.85 -7.45
C LEU A 66 17.81 6.47 -6.72
N LEU A 67 17.73 5.99 -5.47
CA LEU A 67 18.90 5.49 -4.74
C LEU A 67 19.47 4.20 -5.32
N PHE A 68 18.63 3.33 -5.89
CA PHE A 68 19.05 2.01 -6.35
C PHE A 68 20.15 2.02 -7.44
N PRO A 69 20.03 2.83 -8.52
CA PRO A 69 21.12 3.01 -9.48
C PRO A 69 22.41 3.54 -8.83
N MET A 70 22.33 4.47 -7.89
CA MET A 70 23.49 5.05 -7.21
C MET A 70 24.25 4.02 -6.36
N LEU A 71 23.53 3.09 -5.74
CA LEU A 71 24.13 1.94 -5.04
C LEU A 71 24.84 0.99 -6.03
N SER A 72 24.28 0.77 -7.22
CA SER A 72 24.93 -0.06 -8.24
C SER A 72 26.24 0.55 -8.73
N LEU A 73 26.33 1.88 -8.84
CA LEU A 73 27.55 2.62 -9.21
C LEU A 73 28.69 2.44 -8.19
N SER A 74 28.39 2.16 -6.92
CA SER A 74 29.42 1.87 -5.90
C SER A 74 30.29 0.67 -6.25
N SER A 75 29.76 -0.30 -7.01
CA SER A 75 30.50 -1.50 -7.41
C SER A 75 31.57 -1.26 -8.49
N VAL A 76 31.44 -0.18 -9.26
CA VAL A 76 32.36 0.16 -10.38
C VAL A 76 33.39 1.23 -9.97
N GLY A 77 33.21 1.83 -8.78
CA GLY A 77 34.03 2.91 -8.25
C GLY A 77 33.31 4.26 -8.40
N MET A 78 32.96 4.87 -7.26
CA MET A 78 32.34 6.19 -7.23
C MET A 78 33.39 7.30 -7.11
N SER A 79 33.20 8.39 -7.86
CA SER A 79 33.96 9.62 -7.65
C SER A 79 33.60 10.22 -6.28
N LEU A 80 34.51 11.01 -5.71
CA LEU A 80 34.26 11.73 -4.45
C LEU A 80 32.99 12.60 -4.56
N SER A 81 32.76 13.22 -5.72
CA SER A 81 31.56 14.02 -6.00
C SER A 81 30.26 13.20 -5.96
N ALA A 82 30.28 11.97 -6.47
CA ALA A 82 29.11 11.10 -6.45
C ALA A 82 28.76 10.67 -5.01
N ILE A 83 29.77 10.40 -4.17
CA ILE A 83 29.58 10.07 -2.75
C ILE A 83 28.92 11.24 -2.01
N TRP A 84 29.42 12.46 -2.22
CA TRP A 84 28.81 13.67 -1.64
C TRP A 84 27.38 13.90 -2.16
N GLY A 85 27.13 13.63 -3.44
CA GLY A 85 25.79 13.72 -4.03
C GLY A 85 24.80 12.76 -3.35
N VAL A 86 25.18 11.51 -3.15
CA VAL A 86 24.35 10.52 -2.44
C VAL A 86 24.16 10.91 -0.97
N ALA A 87 25.20 11.40 -0.30
CA ALA A 87 25.10 11.84 1.09
C ALA A 87 24.12 13.02 1.27
N ILE A 88 24.17 14.01 0.37
CA ILE A 88 23.23 15.13 0.37
C ILE A 88 21.82 14.65 0.05
N PHE A 89 21.66 13.74 -0.91
CA PHE A 89 20.36 13.17 -1.24
C PHE A 89 19.73 12.47 -0.04
N VAL A 90 20.47 11.60 0.66
CA VAL A 90 20.00 10.93 1.88
C VAL A 90 19.67 11.93 2.99
N LEU A 91 20.47 13.00 3.15
CA LEU A 91 20.18 14.03 4.13
C LEU A 91 18.86 14.75 3.84
N LEU A 92 18.56 15.05 2.57
CA LEU A 92 17.27 15.63 2.18
C LEU A 92 16.09 14.72 2.54
N LEU A 93 16.23 13.40 2.34
CA LEU A 93 15.20 12.42 2.75
C LEU A 93 14.94 12.47 4.26
N LEU A 94 16.01 12.49 5.06
CA LEU A 94 15.92 12.51 6.51
C LEU A 94 15.29 13.81 7.01
N VAL A 95 15.64 14.95 6.41
CA VAL A 95 15.06 16.25 6.77
C VAL A 95 13.57 16.31 6.40
N GLY A 96 13.20 15.85 5.21
CA GLY A 96 11.79 15.79 4.78
C GLY A 96 10.95 14.93 5.73
N LEU A 97 11.43 13.73 6.07
CA LEU A 97 10.77 12.85 7.03
C LEU A 97 10.65 13.49 8.42
N TYR A 98 11.70 14.19 8.87
CA TYR A 98 11.68 14.87 10.16
C TYR A 98 10.64 16.00 10.21
N CYS A 99 10.50 16.79 9.15
CA CYS A 99 9.47 17.83 9.05
C CYS A 99 8.05 17.24 9.15
N GLU A 100 7.76 16.19 8.37
CA GLU A 100 6.46 15.52 8.38
C GLU A 100 6.13 14.88 9.74
N TRP A 101 7.14 14.35 10.42
CA TRP A 101 6.97 13.86 11.79
C TRP A 101 6.68 15.00 12.77
N TYR A 102 7.40 16.12 12.68
CA TYR A 102 7.16 17.26 13.55
C TYR A 102 5.74 17.84 13.40
N GLU A 103 5.17 17.80 12.19
CA GLU A 103 3.78 18.20 11.92
C GLU A 103 2.73 17.19 12.43
N GLY A 104 3.16 16.03 12.95
CA GLY A 104 2.26 15.01 13.50
C GLY A 104 1.49 14.24 12.42
N ALA A 105 1.90 14.32 11.15
CA ALA A 105 1.27 13.57 10.05
C ALA A 105 1.38 12.04 10.25
N LEU A 106 2.42 11.61 10.98
CA LEU A 106 2.70 10.22 11.32
C LEU A 106 2.08 9.77 12.65
N ASP A 107 1.54 10.70 13.45
CA ASP A 107 1.01 10.38 14.76
C ASP A 107 -0.37 9.73 14.65
N TRP A 108 -0.47 8.55 15.24
CA TRP A 108 -1.75 7.86 15.40
C TRP A 108 -2.51 8.46 16.58
N VAL A 109 -3.84 8.51 16.45
CA VAL A 109 -4.72 8.87 17.57
C VAL A 109 -4.53 7.81 18.66
N ASN A 110 -3.78 8.13 19.70
CA ASN A 110 -4.00 7.49 20.99
C ASN A 110 -5.28 8.12 21.55
N SER A 111 -6.27 7.26 21.76
CA SER A 111 -7.59 7.55 22.33
C SER A 111 -7.54 8.50 23.51
#